data_AF-A0A939ZDJ7-F1
#
_entry.id   AF-A0A939ZDJ7-F1
#
_cell.length_a   1.000
_cell.length_b   1.000
_cell.length_c   1.000
_cell.angle_alpha   90.00
_cell.angle_beta   90.00
_cell.angle_gamma   90.00
#
_symmetry.space_group_name_H-M   'P 1'
#
loop_
_entity.id
_entity.type
_entity.pdbx_description
1 polymer ?
#
loop_
_entity_poly.entity_id
_entity_poly.type
_entity_poly.pdbx_seq_one_letter_code
_entity_poly.pdbx_strand_id
1 'polypeptide(L)'
;MKMKKKIQLNTAILFSFISLFIVTSCNSQGVTFVNQTNDEELVSSVKETYLIDIGFEGGTGKAYIESPVAVTSVDGDLSAVFVWSSVNYDYMIVNGVRYDNENPGGPSTFTVSLDNTSEPLTVIGDTVAMSTPHEIEYTITWGEKTVTSSEVISSSPVSESELFDALEKAGLSKTGEMIPEYAVGYKVTNFGDYSVISIGMSGEYLLVPEGGSVPEGLPDGVMVLQKPLDRTYLVSTSAMDLIVTCGALDRIVLSGTKESDWYVEEAASAMASGDILYAGKYRAPDYELLLNSGCDLAIENTMIYHEPSVIEKLKELGIPVLIETSSYEKNPLGRLEWIKLYGVLFDLEDEANTYFDEQLRELESVLTDKHDTGLKVAFFHVTASGMINVRKNGDYITSMIELSGGHYVPENAGEGENALSTMNMQAEDFYAGAKDADILIYNSTIAGEISSIDELIALNPVFADFKAVKEGRVYCTERNLFQQTTGMAEFVRDLSDIFAGVEREYTYIYKLS
;
A
#
# COMPACT_ATOMS: atom_id res chain seq x y z
N MET A 1 -1.71 29.98 -70.03
CA MET A 1 -1.53 31.20 -70.85
C MET A 1 -2.64 32.20 -70.49
N LYS A 2 -2.26 33.35 -69.88
CA LYS A 2 -2.97 34.66 -69.71
C LYS A 2 -4.45 34.65 -69.20
N MET A 3 -4.76 35.09 -67.97
CA MET A 3 -4.79 36.47 -67.39
C MET A 3 -6.11 37.27 -67.56
N LYS A 4 -6.71 37.57 -66.39
CA LYS A 4 -7.17 38.88 -65.84
C LYS A 4 -8.39 39.64 -66.42
N LYS A 5 -9.35 39.99 -65.53
CA LYS A 5 -9.65 41.34 -64.91
C LYS A 5 -11.07 41.28 -64.30
N LYS A 6 -11.35 41.46 -63.00
CA LYS A 6 -11.22 42.60 -62.05
C LYS A 6 -11.98 43.87 -62.46
N ILE A 7 -13.08 44.17 -61.74
CA ILE A 7 -13.57 45.53 -61.45
C ILE A 7 -13.96 45.58 -59.96
N GLN A 8 -13.37 46.54 -59.25
CA GLN A 8 -13.72 47.04 -57.92
C GLN A 8 -14.63 48.27 -58.07
N LEU A 9 -15.52 48.53 -57.10
CA LEU A 9 -15.60 49.86 -56.49
C LEU A 9 -16.16 49.81 -55.06
N ASN A 10 -15.44 50.47 -54.16
CA ASN A 10 -15.70 50.76 -52.74
C ASN A 10 -16.76 51.85 -52.54
N THR A 11 -17.28 51.98 -51.30
CA THR A 11 -17.29 53.19 -50.41
C THR A 11 -17.98 52.75 -49.09
N ALA A 12 -17.29 52.46 -47.97
CA ALA A 12 -16.64 53.29 -46.94
C ALA A 12 -17.59 53.99 -45.94
N ILE A 13 -17.24 53.90 -44.63
CA ILE A 13 -17.40 54.83 -43.46
C ILE A 13 -17.73 54.01 -42.17
N LEU A 14 -17.16 54.20 -40.96
CA LEU A 14 -15.99 54.93 -40.43
C LEU A 14 -15.93 54.71 -38.88
N PHE A 15 -14.75 54.35 -38.33
CA PHE A 15 -14.09 54.73 -37.04
C PHE A 15 -14.74 54.33 -35.68
N SER A 16 -14.09 53.63 -34.75
CA SER A 16 -12.84 53.87 -33.96
C SER A 16 -12.90 55.08 -33.01
N PHE A 17 -12.74 54.86 -31.69
CA PHE A 17 -11.83 55.65 -30.83
C PHE A 17 -11.55 54.94 -29.49
N ILE A 18 -10.25 54.89 -29.16
CA ILE A 18 -9.62 54.50 -27.89
C ILE A 18 -9.67 55.68 -26.91
N SER A 19 -9.80 55.46 -25.60
CA SER A 19 -9.22 56.35 -24.57
C SER A 19 -9.03 55.62 -23.22
N LEU A 20 -7.81 55.75 -22.72
CA LEU A 20 -7.25 55.33 -21.43
C LEU A 20 -7.55 56.40 -20.37
N PHE A 21 -7.91 56.02 -19.13
CA PHE A 21 -7.72 56.88 -17.94
C PHE A 21 -7.58 56.04 -16.66
N ILE A 22 -6.49 56.30 -15.93
CA ILE A 22 -6.30 55.99 -14.50
C ILE A 22 -6.50 57.31 -13.74
N VAL A 23 -7.26 57.32 -12.63
CA VAL A 23 -6.94 57.97 -11.32
C VAL A 23 -8.02 57.59 -10.28
N THR A 24 -7.53 57.22 -9.10
CA THR A 24 -8.13 56.96 -7.77
C THR A 24 -9.16 57.95 -7.21
N SER A 25 -10.19 57.48 -6.47
CA SER A 25 -10.42 57.75 -5.02
C SER A 25 -11.89 57.55 -4.52
N CYS A 26 -12.04 56.81 -3.41
CA CYS A 26 -13.02 56.80 -2.30
C CYS A 26 -14.46 57.38 -2.38
N ASN A 27 -15.39 56.54 -1.89
CA ASN A 27 -16.51 56.74 -0.95
C ASN A 27 -17.88 57.37 -1.36
N SER A 28 -18.89 56.50 -1.23
CA SER A 28 -20.13 56.64 -0.43
C SER A 28 -21.46 57.00 -1.11
N GLN A 29 -22.46 56.17 -0.76
CA GLN A 29 -23.92 56.36 -0.73
C GLN A 29 -24.72 56.33 -2.05
N GLY A 30 -25.19 55.12 -2.39
CA GLY A 30 -26.61 54.75 -2.38
C GLY A 30 -27.58 55.41 -3.36
N VAL A 31 -27.89 54.71 -4.45
CA VAL A 31 -29.25 54.67 -5.04
C VAL A 31 -29.49 53.26 -5.59
N THR A 32 -30.58 52.65 -5.12
CA THR A 32 -31.11 51.33 -5.48
C THR A 32 -31.63 51.31 -6.92
N PHE A 33 -31.14 50.39 -7.74
CA PHE A 33 -31.85 49.88 -8.90
C PHE A 33 -31.95 48.36 -8.79
N VAL A 34 -33.19 47.89 -8.68
CA VAL A 34 -33.55 46.47 -8.71
C VAL A 34 -33.39 45.98 -10.14
N ASN A 35 -32.50 45.02 -10.36
CA ASN A 35 -32.58 44.14 -11.52
C ASN A 35 -32.62 42.71 -10.98
N GLN A 36 -33.77 42.07 -11.15
CA GLN A 36 -33.94 40.64 -10.91
C GLN A 36 -33.15 39.88 -11.97
N THR A 37 -32.06 39.27 -11.56
CA THR A 37 -31.50 38.07 -12.19
C THR A 37 -31.38 37.04 -11.08
N ASN A 38 -32.03 35.90 -11.27
CA ASN A 38 -31.91 34.75 -10.39
C ASN A 38 -30.45 34.26 -10.43
N ASP A 39 -29.68 34.63 -9.42
CA ASP A 39 -28.52 33.85 -9.00
C ASP A 39 -29.04 32.83 -7.99
N GLU A 40 -29.15 31.57 -8.41
CA GLU A 40 -29.11 30.46 -7.45
C GLU A 40 -27.67 30.41 -6.94
N GLU A 41 -27.45 30.89 -5.72
CA GLU A 41 -26.23 30.62 -4.96
C GLU A 41 -26.05 29.09 -4.86
N LEU A 42 -25.13 28.55 -5.65
CA LEU A 42 -24.52 27.25 -5.42
C LEU A 42 -23.74 27.35 -4.11
N VAL A 43 -24.39 27.01 -3.00
CA VAL A 43 -23.71 26.77 -1.73
C VAL A 43 -22.92 25.48 -1.91
N SER A 44 -21.62 25.61 -2.17
CA SER A 44 -20.70 24.47 -2.17
C SER A 44 -20.64 23.91 -0.75
N SER A 45 -21.06 22.66 -0.56
CA SER A 45 -20.90 21.96 0.72
C SER A 45 -19.41 21.72 0.97
N VAL A 46 -18.95 21.98 2.19
CA VAL A 46 -17.55 21.76 2.57
C VAL A 46 -17.42 20.30 3.03
N LYS A 47 -16.73 19.49 2.23
CA LYS A 47 -16.38 18.10 2.56
C LYS A 47 -14.94 18.03 3.05
N GLU A 48 -14.73 17.60 4.30
CA GLU A 48 -13.41 17.33 4.88
C GLU A 48 -13.29 15.85 5.19
N THR A 49 -12.31 15.15 4.61
CA THR A 49 -12.02 13.75 4.97
C THR A 49 -10.67 13.68 5.67
N TYR A 50 -10.61 12.98 6.80
CA TYR A 50 -9.40 12.81 7.61
C TYR A 50 -9.32 11.39 8.16
N LEU A 51 -8.10 10.95 8.46
CA LEU A 51 -7.85 9.63 9.05
C LEU A 51 -7.73 9.76 10.56
N ILE A 52 -8.36 8.84 11.29
CA ILE A 52 -8.26 8.73 12.74
C ILE A 52 -7.88 7.30 13.10
N ASP A 53 -6.81 7.12 13.88
CA ASP A 53 -6.54 5.83 14.50
C ASP A 53 -7.70 5.44 15.43
N ILE A 54 -7.97 4.15 15.57
CA ILE A 54 -9.00 3.67 16.47
C ILE A 54 -8.47 2.54 17.36
N GLY A 55 -8.90 2.53 18.62
CA GLY A 55 -8.92 1.31 19.42
C GLY A 55 -10.26 0.62 19.24
N PHE A 56 -10.27 -0.71 19.19
CA PHE A 56 -11.47 -1.52 19.01
C PHE A 56 -11.52 -2.64 20.04
N GLU A 57 -12.55 -2.64 20.87
CA GLU A 57 -12.71 -3.58 21.98
C GLU A 57 -14.10 -4.22 21.96
N GLY A 58 -14.23 -5.49 22.37
CA GLY A 58 -15.52 -6.17 22.47
C GLY A 58 -15.55 -7.55 21.80
N GLY A 59 -16.70 -8.21 21.90
CA GLY A 59 -16.88 -9.56 21.39
C GLY A 59 -15.90 -10.60 21.97
N THR A 60 -15.40 -11.49 21.10
CA THR A 60 -14.44 -12.56 21.46
C THR A 60 -12.97 -12.15 21.28
N GLY A 61 -12.70 -10.91 20.83
CA GLY A 61 -11.36 -10.43 20.47
C GLY A 61 -10.82 -10.91 19.12
N LYS A 62 -11.63 -11.64 18.32
CA LYS A 62 -11.21 -12.19 17.01
C LYS A 62 -11.51 -11.29 15.81
N ALA A 63 -12.48 -10.39 15.95
CA ALA A 63 -12.86 -9.44 14.91
C ALA A 63 -12.25 -8.08 15.21
N TYR A 64 -11.80 -7.38 14.18
CA TYR A 64 -11.31 -6.01 14.28
C TYR A 64 -11.85 -5.17 13.14
N ILE A 65 -11.81 -3.86 13.32
CA ILE A 65 -12.03 -2.88 12.26
C ILE A 65 -10.67 -2.32 11.86
N GLU A 66 -10.41 -2.22 10.56
CA GLU A 66 -9.17 -1.66 10.02
C GLU A 66 -8.95 -0.23 10.56
N SER A 67 -7.69 0.08 10.89
CA SER A 67 -7.28 1.36 11.44
C SER A 67 -6.02 1.85 10.73
N PRO A 68 -5.90 3.14 10.39
CA PRO A 68 -6.84 4.23 10.70
C PRO A 68 -8.15 4.20 9.89
N VAL A 69 -9.21 4.78 10.46
CA VAL A 69 -10.52 4.90 9.84
C VAL A 69 -10.65 6.23 9.10
N ALA A 70 -11.20 6.19 7.88
CA ALA A 70 -11.56 7.40 7.15
C ALA A 70 -12.84 8.02 7.70
N VAL A 71 -12.75 9.26 8.17
CA VAL A 71 -13.89 10.06 8.66
C VAL A 71 -14.10 11.25 7.75
N THR A 72 -15.32 11.40 7.26
CA THR A 72 -15.74 12.49 6.37
C THR A 72 -16.73 13.39 7.09
N SER A 73 -16.47 14.70 7.11
CA SER A 73 -17.42 15.74 7.51
C SER A 73 -17.97 16.41 6.26
N VAL A 74 -19.29 16.48 6.10
CA VAL A 74 -19.97 17.29 5.07
C VAL A 74 -20.90 18.25 5.79
N ASP A 75 -20.62 19.55 5.71
CA ASP A 75 -21.43 20.61 6.37
C ASP A 75 -21.66 20.38 7.89
N GLY A 76 -20.72 19.69 8.55
CA GLY A 76 -20.79 19.33 9.97
C GLY A 76 -21.36 17.95 10.27
N ASP A 77 -21.98 17.27 9.30
CA ASP A 77 -22.42 15.88 9.43
C ASP A 77 -21.23 14.95 9.24
N LEU A 78 -20.98 14.07 10.22
CA LEU A 78 -19.85 13.14 10.20
C LEU A 78 -20.29 11.77 9.70
N SER A 79 -19.41 11.12 8.95
CA SER A 79 -19.52 9.72 8.58
C SER A 79 -18.16 9.03 8.63
N ALA A 80 -18.13 7.73 8.88
CA ALA A 80 -16.92 6.91 8.89
C ALA A 80 -17.11 5.63 8.09
N VAL A 81 -16.04 5.18 7.42
CA VAL A 81 -16.02 3.91 6.71
C VAL A 81 -15.33 2.86 7.57
N PHE A 82 -16.09 1.87 8.04
CA PHE A 82 -15.58 0.79 8.86
C PHE A 82 -15.43 -0.49 8.04
N VAL A 83 -14.18 -0.94 7.86
CA VAL A 83 -13.85 -2.20 7.18
C VAL A 83 -13.51 -3.24 8.23
N TRP A 84 -14.29 -4.31 8.31
CA TRP A 84 -14.12 -5.38 9.29
C TRP A 84 -13.19 -6.47 8.76
N SER A 85 -12.44 -7.10 9.65
CA SER A 85 -11.50 -8.20 9.36
C SER A 85 -12.13 -9.49 8.84
N SER A 86 -13.46 -9.55 8.77
CA SER A 86 -14.25 -10.73 8.39
C SER A 86 -15.29 -10.33 7.35
N VAL A 87 -15.51 -11.22 6.39
CA VAL A 87 -16.56 -11.10 5.36
C VAL A 87 -17.96 -11.44 5.89
N ASN A 88 -18.04 -11.98 7.12
CA ASN A 88 -19.24 -12.60 7.66
C ASN A 88 -20.05 -11.66 8.56
N TYR A 89 -20.04 -10.35 8.29
CA TYR A 89 -20.94 -9.39 8.93
C TYR A 89 -21.96 -8.87 7.93
N ASP A 90 -23.24 -9.10 8.22
CA ASP A 90 -24.34 -8.74 7.31
C ASP A 90 -24.78 -7.29 7.51
N TYR A 91 -24.83 -6.84 8.77
CA TYR A 91 -25.17 -5.47 9.12
C TYR A 91 -24.48 -5.02 10.42
N MET A 92 -24.38 -3.72 10.59
CA MET A 92 -23.94 -3.06 11.81
C MET A 92 -25.00 -2.09 12.31
N ILE A 93 -25.18 -2.01 13.63
CA ILE A 93 -26.04 -1.03 14.28
C ILE A 93 -25.16 -0.02 15.01
N VAL A 94 -25.35 1.26 14.70
CA VAL A 94 -24.68 2.39 15.36
C VAL A 94 -25.73 3.41 15.75
N ASN A 95 -25.76 3.82 17.02
CA ASN A 95 -26.77 4.73 17.57
C ASN A 95 -28.23 4.30 17.28
N GLY A 96 -28.48 2.99 17.21
CA GLY A 96 -29.79 2.42 16.90
C GLY A 96 -30.18 2.43 15.41
N VAL A 97 -29.31 2.91 14.52
CA VAL A 97 -29.49 2.87 13.06
C VAL A 97 -28.75 1.66 12.49
N ARG A 98 -29.43 0.90 11.64
CA ARG A 98 -28.87 -0.26 10.94
C ARG A 98 -28.23 0.17 9.61
N TYR A 99 -27.02 -0.31 9.37
CA TYR A 99 -26.23 -0.15 8.15
C TYR A 99 -25.94 -1.55 7.59
N ASP A 100 -26.38 -1.82 6.36
CA ASP A 100 -26.14 -3.11 5.71
C ASP A 100 -24.73 -3.16 5.07
N ASN A 101 -24.15 -4.35 4.93
CA ASN A 101 -22.81 -4.53 4.38
C ASN A 101 -22.75 -4.12 2.89
N GLU A 102 -21.86 -3.19 2.58
CA GLU A 102 -21.64 -2.63 1.23
C GLU A 102 -20.71 -3.51 0.38
N ASN A 103 -20.04 -4.51 0.97
CA ASN A 103 -19.05 -5.38 0.31
C ASN A 103 -19.32 -6.89 0.56
N PRO A 104 -20.35 -7.49 -0.06
CA PRO A 104 -20.75 -8.88 0.19
C PRO A 104 -19.82 -9.96 -0.39
N GLY A 105 -18.66 -9.60 -0.95
CA GLY A 105 -17.66 -10.52 -1.48
C GLY A 105 -16.24 -10.33 -0.92
N GLY A 106 -16.06 -9.33 -0.04
CA GLY A 106 -14.79 -8.99 0.58
C GLY A 106 -14.97 -8.66 2.07
N PRO A 107 -13.96 -8.05 2.72
CA PRO A 107 -14.06 -7.61 4.11
C PRO A 107 -15.32 -6.75 4.31
N SER A 108 -16.17 -7.11 5.30
CA SER A 108 -17.46 -6.45 5.51
C SER A 108 -17.26 -4.96 5.75
N THR A 109 -17.90 -4.12 4.95
CA THR A 109 -17.67 -2.67 4.91
C THR A 109 -18.96 -1.91 5.18
N PHE A 110 -18.91 -0.89 6.04
CA PHE A 110 -20.07 -0.09 6.42
C PHE A 110 -19.72 1.39 6.43
N THR A 111 -20.50 2.21 5.72
CA THR A 111 -20.43 3.67 5.83
C THR A 111 -21.45 4.18 6.85
N VAL A 112 -20.99 4.69 7.97
CA VAL A 112 -21.82 5.01 9.15
C VAL A 112 -21.82 6.49 9.48
N SER A 113 -23.00 7.07 9.70
CA SER A 113 -23.13 8.43 10.24
C SER A 113 -22.76 8.48 11.72
N LEU A 114 -21.98 9.50 12.10
CA LEU A 114 -21.46 9.71 13.44
C LEU A 114 -21.96 11.03 14.03
N ASP A 115 -22.13 11.04 15.36
CA ASP A 115 -22.41 12.29 16.08
C ASP A 115 -21.11 13.07 16.39
N ASN A 116 -20.04 12.35 16.74
CA ASN A 116 -18.72 12.92 17.02
C ASN A 116 -17.62 11.84 16.96
N THR A 117 -16.36 12.27 17.01
CA THR A 117 -15.16 11.41 17.10
C THR A 117 -14.32 11.69 18.34
N SER A 118 -14.94 12.28 19.38
CA SER A 118 -14.29 12.61 20.65
C SER A 118 -14.64 11.65 21.78
N GLU A 119 -15.74 10.92 21.65
CA GLU A 119 -16.25 9.97 22.63
C GLU A 119 -16.25 8.54 22.06
N PRO A 120 -16.05 7.50 22.89
CA PRO A 120 -16.13 6.13 22.44
C PRO A 120 -17.49 5.81 21.78
N LEU A 121 -17.46 5.11 20.66
CA LEU A 121 -18.65 4.74 19.89
C LEU A 121 -18.99 3.27 20.12
N THR A 122 -20.21 2.99 20.57
CA THR A 122 -20.72 1.61 20.66
C THR A 122 -21.31 1.19 19.31
N VAL A 123 -20.89 0.01 18.83
CA VAL A 123 -21.39 -0.59 17.59
C VAL A 123 -21.81 -2.03 17.83
N ILE A 124 -22.84 -2.50 17.14
CA ILE A 124 -23.30 -3.90 17.20
C ILE A 124 -23.17 -4.51 15.81
N GLY A 125 -22.30 -5.51 15.64
CA GLY A 125 -22.16 -6.24 14.38
C GLY A 125 -22.91 -7.56 14.43
N ASP A 126 -23.78 -7.84 13.46
CA ASP A 126 -24.39 -9.16 13.29
C ASP A 126 -23.49 -10.06 12.45
N THR A 127 -23.01 -11.16 13.04
CA THR A 127 -22.15 -12.11 12.36
C THR A 127 -22.87 -13.40 11.98
N VAL A 128 -22.68 -13.82 10.74
CA VAL A 128 -23.18 -15.10 10.19
C VAL A 128 -22.11 -16.18 10.12
N ALA A 129 -20.94 -15.95 10.71
CA ALA A 129 -19.85 -16.94 10.75
C ALA A 129 -20.21 -18.20 11.57
N MET A 130 -21.25 -18.13 12.40
CA MET A 130 -21.77 -19.24 13.20
C MET A 130 -23.04 -19.80 12.58
N SER A 131 -23.43 -21.04 12.93
CA SER A 131 -24.62 -21.72 12.39
C SER A 131 -25.95 -20.96 12.62
N THR A 132 -25.94 -19.94 13.47
CA THR A 132 -27.01 -18.97 13.70
C THR A 132 -26.41 -17.57 13.76
N PRO A 133 -27.05 -16.54 13.18
CA PRO A 133 -26.59 -15.15 13.30
C PRO A 133 -26.54 -14.68 14.75
N HIS A 134 -25.52 -13.88 15.08
CA HIS A 134 -25.33 -13.31 16.41
C HIS A 134 -24.94 -11.84 16.34
N GLU A 135 -25.73 -11.00 16.99
CA GLU A 135 -25.39 -9.60 17.26
C GLU A 135 -24.38 -9.53 18.41
N ILE A 136 -23.22 -8.91 18.14
CA ILE A 136 -22.13 -8.74 19.11
C ILE A 136 -21.84 -7.25 19.25
N GLU A 137 -21.77 -6.78 20.50
CA GLU A 137 -21.44 -5.39 20.83
C GLU A 137 -19.93 -5.17 20.93
N TYR A 138 -19.48 -4.04 20.37
CA TYR A 138 -18.11 -3.56 20.38
C TYR A 138 -18.07 -2.07 20.71
N THR A 139 -16.91 -1.60 21.16
CA THR A 139 -16.61 -0.20 21.48
C THR A 139 -15.41 0.25 20.65
N ILE A 140 -15.59 1.33 19.90
CA ILE A 140 -14.55 2.03 19.16
C ILE A 140 -14.09 3.22 20.01
N THR A 141 -12.79 3.38 20.20
CA THR A 141 -12.19 4.56 20.83
C THR A 141 -11.38 5.32 19.78
N TRP A 142 -11.48 6.64 19.76
CA TRP A 142 -10.84 7.47 18.73
C TRP A 142 -9.46 7.95 19.19
N GLY A 143 -8.47 7.81 18.31
CA GLY A 143 -7.08 8.24 18.49
C GLY A 143 -6.81 9.64 17.97
N GLU A 144 -5.55 9.93 17.63
CA GLU A 144 -5.15 11.25 17.13
C GLU A 144 -5.66 11.49 15.70
N LYS A 145 -6.28 12.66 15.50
CA LYS A 145 -6.76 13.13 14.19
C LYS A 145 -5.57 13.59 13.34
N THR A 146 -5.33 12.94 12.21
CA THR A 146 -4.39 13.45 11.19
C THR A 146 -5.18 14.28 10.19
N VAL A 147 -5.02 15.61 10.24
CA VAL A 147 -5.74 16.55 9.36
C VAL A 147 -5.08 16.60 7.99
N THR A 148 -5.84 16.32 6.93
CA THR A 148 -5.44 16.61 5.54
C THR A 148 -5.86 18.04 5.20
N SER A 149 -5.08 18.72 4.36
CA SER A 149 -5.31 20.13 4.04
C SER A 149 -6.54 20.26 3.12
N SER A 150 -7.42 21.21 3.40
CA SER A 150 -8.63 21.45 2.62
C SER A 150 -8.31 22.01 1.22
N GLU A 151 -8.51 21.22 0.17
CA GLU A 151 -9.29 21.54 -1.05
C GLU A 151 -9.23 20.38 -2.07
N VAL A 152 -10.42 19.87 -2.43
CA VAL A 152 -10.75 18.95 -3.54
C VAL A 152 -10.19 17.52 -3.47
N ILE A 153 -10.69 16.72 -2.52
CA ILE A 153 -10.90 15.28 -2.79
C ILE A 153 -12.38 15.08 -3.10
N SER A 154 -12.70 15.27 -4.39
CA SER A 154 -13.87 14.60 -4.97
C SER A 154 -13.62 13.09 -4.90
N SER A 155 -14.70 12.39 -4.58
CA SER A 155 -14.89 10.94 -4.52
C SER A 155 -14.20 10.16 -3.39
N SER A 156 -15.04 9.40 -2.68
CA SER A 156 -14.65 8.09 -2.14
C SER A 156 -13.93 7.28 -3.23
N PRO A 157 -13.06 6.30 -2.90
CA PRO A 157 -12.45 5.47 -3.94
C PRO A 157 -13.53 4.99 -4.91
N VAL A 158 -13.35 5.32 -6.19
CA VAL A 158 -14.31 4.97 -7.25
C VAL A 158 -14.57 3.48 -7.13
N SER A 159 -15.85 3.11 -7.02
CA SER A 159 -16.16 1.69 -6.93
C SER A 159 -15.81 1.02 -8.25
N GLU A 160 -15.29 -0.21 -8.19
CA GLU A 160 -15.01 -1.02 -9.39
C GLU A 160 -16.21 -1.04 -10.35
N SER A 161 -17.42 -1.18 -9.81
CA SER A 161 -18.66 -1.20 -10.59
C SER A 161 -18.88 0.09 -11.38
N GLU A 162 -18.60 1.26 -10.81
CA GLU A 162 -18.78 2.54 -11.50
C GLU A 162 -17.77 2.70 -12.64
N LEU A 163 -16.52 2.27 -12.42
CA LEU A 163 -15.51 2.28 -13.47
C LEU A 163 -15.88 1.30 -14.59
N PHE A 164 -16.31 0.08 -14.26
CA PHE A 164 -16.71 -0.91 -15.27
C PHE A 164 -17.90 -0.42 -16.11
N ASP A 165 -18.93 0.14 -15.47
CA ASP A 165 -20.07 0.73 -16.17
C ASP A 165 -19.65 1.86 -17.14
N ALA A 166 -18.67 2.68 -16.75
CA ALA A 166 -18.15 3.75 -17.59
C ALA A 166 -17.38 3.19 -18.80
N LEU A 167 -16.54 2.17 -18.60
CA LEU A 167 -15.82 1.50 -19.68
C LEU A 167 -16.77 0.82 -20.67
N GLU A 168 -17.84 0.16 -20.17
CA GLU A 168 -18.87 -0.43 -21.01
C GLU A 168 -19.62 0.60 -21.85
N LYS A 169 -19.98 1.75 -21.26
CA LYS A 169 -20.59 2.87 -22.00
C LYS A 169 -19.65 3.47 -23.04
N ALA A 170 -18.34 3.42 -22.81
CA ALA A 170 -17.32 3.80 -23.77
C ALA A 170 -17.09 2.76 -24.88
N GLY A 171 -17.81 1.62 -24.85
CA GLY A 171 -17.75 0.58 -25.87
C GLY A 171 -16.64 -0.45 -25.65
N LEU A 172 -16.00 -0.45 -24.48
CA LEU A 172 -15.09 -1.50 -24.06
C LEU A 172 -15.89 -2.63 -23.38
N SER A 173 -15.36 -3.85 -23.40
CA SER A 173 -16.01 -4.99 -22.75
C SER A 173 -14.97 -5.83 -22.02
N LYS A 174 -15.32 -6.35 -20.84
CA LYS A 174 -14.45 -7.27 -20.11
C LYS A 174 -14.07 -8.46 -21.00
N THR A 175 -12.77 -8.64 -21.25
CA THR A 175 -12.18 -9.69 -22.07
C THR A 175 -11.49 -10.78 -21.26
N GLY A 176 -11.10 -10.47 -20.02
CA GLY A 176 -10.42 -11.41 -19.15
C GLY A 176 -10.17 -10.82 -17.78
N GLU A 177 -9.55 -11.63 -16.92
CA GLU A 177 -9.19 -11.25 -15.56
C GLU A 177 -7.98 -12.09 -15.15
N MET A 178 -6.98 -11.42 -14.59
CA MET A 178 -5.90 -12.02 -13.85
C MET A 178 -6.26 -11.93 -12.37
N ILE A 179 -6.57 -13.08 -11.78
CA ILE A 179 -6.72 -13.24 -10.34
C ILE A 179 -5.45 -13.92 -9.86
N PRO A 180 -4.62 -13.25 -9.04
CA PRO A 180 -3.44 -13.87 -8.45
C PRO A 180 -3.83 -15.11 -7.62
N GLU A 181 -2.95 -16.11 -7.57
CA GLU A 181 -3.20 -17.36 -6.84
C GLU A 181 -2.94 -17.23 -5.33
N TYR A 182 -1.99 -16.39 -4.96
CA TYR A 182 -1.49 -16.20 -3.61
C TYR A 182 -1.63 -14.76 -3.10
N ALA A 183 -1.48 -13.76 -3.99
CA ALA A 183 -1.71 -12.36 -3.62
C ALA A 183 -3.21 -12.08 -3.45
N VAL A 184 -3.56 -11.33 -2.43
CA VAL A 184 -4.95 -10.91 -2.17
C VAL A 184 -5.13 -9.39 -2.20
N GLY A 185 -4.03 -8.64 -2.28
CA GLY A 185 -4.04 -7.18 -2.25
C GLY A 185 -4.41 -6.52 -3.58
N TYR A 186 -4.39 -7.26 -4.70
CA TYR A 186 -4.74 -6.71 -6.01
C TYR A 186 -5.43 -7.71 -6.94
N LYS A 187 -6.09 -7.18 -7.97
CA LYS A 187 -6.62 -7.91 -9.14
C LYS A 187 -6.44 -7.07 -10.40
N VAL A 188 -6.41 -7.73 -11.57
CA VAL A 188 -6.37 -7.04 -12.86
C VAL A 188 -7.49 -7.55 -13.76
N THR A 189 -8.38 -6.67 -14.19
CA THR A 189 -9.45 -6.97 -15.14
C THR A 189 -9.15 -6.36 -16.50
N ASN A 190 -9.20 -7.17 -17.56
CA ASN A 190 -8.90 -6.71 -18.92
C ASN A 190 -10.17 -6.30 -19.67
N PHE A 191 -10.09 -5.19 -20.40
CA PHE A 191 -11.12 -4.60 -21.25
C PHE A 191 -10.55 -4.36 -22.65
N GLY A 192 -10.36 -5.43 -23.42
CA GLY A 192 -9.58 -5.37 -24.66
C GLY A 192 -8.09 -5.19 -24.34
N ASP A 193 -7.48 -4.14 -24.90
CA ASP A 193 -6.08 -3.76 -24.65
C ASP A 193 -5.93 -2.83 -23.42
N TYR A 194 -7.03 -2.51 -22.74
CA TYR A 194 -7.05 -1.75 -21.49
C TYR A 194 -7.08 -2.69 -20.30
N SER A 195 -6.57 -2.25 -19.15
CA SER A 195 -6.68 -3.01 -17.90
C SER A 195 -7.17 -2.11 -16.77
N VAL A 196 -8.01 -2.64 -15.91
CA VAL A 196 -8.33 -2.06 -14.60
C VAL A 196 -7.55 -2.82 -13.55
N ILE A 197 -6.68 -2.12 -12.82
CA ILE A 197 -5.96 -2.65 -11.67
C ILE A 197 -6.72 -2.18 -10.44
N SER A 198 -7.20 -3.11 -9.63
CA SER A 198 -7.82 -2.82 -8.35
C SER A 198 -6.84 -3.18 -7.25
N ILE A 199 -6.49 -2.23 -6.38
CA ILE A 199 -5.60 -2.45 -5.25
C ILE A 199 -6.34 -2.05 -3.98
N GLY A 200 -6.76 -3.03 -3.17
CA GLY A 200 -7.63 -2.90 -1.99
C GLY A 200 -7.97 -1.48 -1.54
N MET A 201 -7.28 -0.97 -0.51
CA MET A 201 -7.49 0.37 0.04
C MET A 201 -6.90 1.53 -0.79
N SER A 202 -6.17 1.23 -1.86
CA SER A 202 -5.57 2.23 -2.76
C SER A 202 -6.53 2.67 -3.86
N GLY A 203 -7.48 1.81 -4.25
CA GLY A 203 -8.54 2.08 -5.20
C GLY A 203 -8.27 1.50 -6.59
N GLU A 204 -8.92 2.11 -7.57
CA GLU A 204 -8.99 1.63 -8.95
C GLU A 204 -8.11 2.46 -9.90
N TYR A 205 -7.36 1.76 -10.74
CA TYR A 205 -6.45 2.34 -11.72
C TYR A 205 -6.83 1.87 -13.12
N LEU A 206 -7.01 2.79 -14.06
CA LEU A 206 -7.20 2.48 -15.47
C LEU A 206 -5.86 2.55 -16.21
N LEU A 207 -5.33 1.41 -16.61
CA LEU A 207 -4.18 1.30 -17.49
C LEU A 207 -4.64 1.44 -18.95
N VAL A 208 -4.19 2.50 -19.60
CA VAL A 208 -4.48 2.81 -21.00
C VAL A 208 -3.29 2.38 -21.85
N PRO A 209 -3.50 1.58 -22.93
CA PRO A 209 -2.41 1.10 -23.78
C PRO A 209 -1.70 2.25 -24.50
N GLU A 210 -0.47 1.99 -24.97
CA GLU A 210 0.29 2.97 -25.74
C GLU A 210 -0.48 3.41 -26.99
N GLY A 211 -0.64 4.73 -27.16
CA GLY A 211 -1.43 5.31 -28.25
C GLY A 211 -2.95 5.15 -28.12
N GLY A 212 -3.43 4.50 -27.06
CA GLY A 212 -4.84 4.44 -26.71
C GLY A 212 -5.37 5.80 -26.25
N SER A 213 -6.68 6.01 -26.43
CA SER A 213 -7.36 7.20 -25.89
C SER A 213 -7.98 6.91 -24.53
N VAL A 214 -7.89 7.86 -23.60
CA VAL A 214 -8.63 7.80 -22.34
C VAL A 214 -10.14 7.80 -22.65
N PRO A 215 -10.91 6.81 -22.16
CA PRO A 215 -12.36 6.77 -22.36
C PRO A 215 -13.06 8.03 -21.82
N GLU A 216 -14.09 8.51 -22.53
CA GLU A 216 -14.93 9.61 -22.04
C GLU A 216 -15.88 9.11 -20.93
N GLY A 217 -16.20 9.97 -19.96
CA GLY A 217 -17.20 9.68 -18.93
C GLY A 217 -16.71 8.77 -17.79
N LEU A 218 -15.39 8.69 -17.57
CA LEU A 218 -14.83 8.05 -16.39
C LEU A 218 -15.31 8.76 -15.11
N PRO A 219 -15.57 8.01 -14.02
CA PRO A 219 -15.88 8.60 -12.72
C PRO A 219 -14.75 9.52 -12.23
N ASP A 220 -15.11 10.57 -11.50
CA ASP A 220 -14.14 11.44 -10.84
C ASP A 220 -13.31 10.63 -9.83
N GLY A 221 -11.98 10.77 -9.90
CA GLY A 221 -11.05 10.10 -8.98
C GLY A 221 -10.45 8.79 -9.49
N VAL A 222 -10.85 8.28 -10.67
CA VAL A 222 -10.13 7.18 -11.34
C VAL A 222 -8.71 7.64 -11.66
N MET A 223 -7.72 6.85 -11.23
CA MET A 223 -6.34 7.12 -11.58
C MET A 223 -6.04 6.53 -12.96
N VAL A 224 -5.76 7.38 -13.94
CA VAL A 224 -5.42 6.94 -15.30
C VAL A 224 -3.90 6.79 -15.43
N LEU A 225 -3.45 5.61 -15.84
CA LEU A 225 -2.05 5.27 -16.10
C LEU A 225 -1.88 5.11 -17.61
N GLN A 226 -1.25 6.08 -18.28
CA GLN A 226 -1.10 6.09 -19.73
C GLN A 226 0.25 5.46 -20.12
N LYS A 227 0.23 4.32 -20.82
CA LYS A 227 1.45 3.71 -21.36
C LYS A 227 2.05 4.51 -22.52
N PRO A 228 3.38 4.43 -22.76
CA PRO A 228 4.35 3.70 -21.95
C PRO A 228 4.59 4.37 -20.59
N LEU A 229 4.89 3.57 -19.57
CA LEU A 229 5.30 4.03 -18.23
C LEU A 229 6.80 3.80 -18.11
N ASP A 230 7.60 4.68 -18.72
CA ASP A 230 9.05 4.54 -18.86
C ASP A 230 9.86 5.64 -18.15
N ARG A 231 9.17 6.50 -17.39
CA ARG A 231 9.77 7.58 -16.57
C ARG A 231 9.23 7.54 -15.14
N THR A 232 9.34 6.38 -14.50
CA THR A 232 8.76 6.14 -13.18
C THR A 232 9.64 6.69 -12.04
N TYR A 233 8.98 7.32 -11.07
CA TYR A 233 9.50 7.61 -9.73
C TYR A 233 9.11 6.50 -8.75
N LEU A 234 10.11 5.76 -8.26
CA LEU A 234 9.89 4.62 -7.37
C LEU A 234 10.29 4.95 -5.94
N VAL A 235 9.33 4.88 -5.03
CA VAL A 235 9.55 5.09 -3.59
C VAL A 235 9.40 3.80 -2.78
N SER A 236 8.57 2.87 -3.24
CA SER A 236 8.47 1.55 -2.62
C SER A 236 9.77 0.75 -2.81
N THR A 237 10.49 0.51 -1.72
CA THR A 237 11.70 -0.31 -1.76
C THR A 237 11.43 -1.80 -1.96
N SER A 238 10.26 -2.30 -1.55
CA SER A 238 9.85 -3.69 -1.75
C SER A 238 9.52 -4.01 -3.22
N ALA A 239 9.20 -2.98 -4.00
CA ALA A 239 8.87 -3.10 -5.42
C ALA A 239 10.11 -3.20 -6.32
N MET A 240 11.22 -2.52 -5.98
CA MET A 240 12.39 -2.40 -6.86
C MET A 240 12.97 -3.75 -7.28
N ASP A 241 13.13 -4.67 -6.34
CA ASP A 241 13.67 -6.00 -6.61
C ASP A 241 12.78 -6.81 -7.57
N LEU A 242 11.46 -6.73 -7.44
CA LEU A 242 10.51 -7.36 -8.36
C LEU A 242 10.58 -6.73 -9.76
N ILE A 243 10.70 -5.40 -9.83
CA ILE A 243 10.82 -4.62 -11.07
C ILE A 243 12.13 -4.96 -11.79
N VAL A 244 13.25 -5.01 -11.08
CA VAL A 244 14.54 -5.44 -11.62
C VAL A 244 14.44 -6.87 -12.16
N THR A 245 13.84 -7.76 -11.38
CA THR A 245 13.76 -9.19 -11.71
C THR A 245 12.90 -9.47 -12.93
N CYS A 246 11.79 -8.76 -13.13
CA CYS A 246 11.01 -8.89 -14.37
C CYS A 246 11.64 -8.16 -15.56
N GLY A 247 12.75 -7.43 -15.38
CA GLY A 247 13.48 -6.75 -16.44
C GLY A 247 13.06 -5.30 -16.70
N ALA A 248 12.31 -4.67 -15.80
CA ALA A 248 11.77 -3.32 -15.94
C ALA A 248 12.61 -2.20 -15.28
N LEU A 249 13.88 -2.45 -14.93
CA LEU A 249 14.72 -1.41 -14.29
C LEU A 249 14.85 -0.14 -15.15
N ASP A 250 14.88 -0.30 -16.48
CA ASP A 250 14.97 0.82 -17.42
C ASP A 250 13.72 1.72 -17.45
N ARG A 251 12.63 1.30 -16.79
CA ARG A 251 11.41 2.09 -16.59
C ARG A 251 11.49 3.04 -15.40
N ILE A 252 12.46 2.82 -14.52
CA ILE A 252 12.69 3.64 -13.34
C ILE A 252 13.78 4.65 -13.66
N VAL A 253 13.46 5.94 -13.52
CA VAL A 253 14.42 7.04 -13.76
C VAL A 253 14.65 7.89 -12.51
N LEU A 254 13.80 7.72 -11.50
CA LEU A 254 13.80 8.50 -10.27
C LEU A 254 13.60 7.57 -9.06
N SER A 255 14.37 7.77 -8.00
CA SER A 255 14.33 6.94 -6.78
C SER A 255 14.00 7.76 -5.54
N GLY A 256 13.08 7.23 -4.74
CA GLY A 256 12.73 7.67 -3.39
C GLY A 256 13.82 7.40 -2.34
N THR A 257 14.73 6.49 -2.68
CA THR A 257 15.78 5.95 -1.83
C THR A 257 17.15 6.34 -2.38
N LYS A 258 18.11 6.62 -1.50
CA LYS A 258 19.46 6.99 -1.92
C LYS A 258 20.25 5.78 -2.37
N GLU A 259 21.24 5.99 -3.24
CA GLU A 259 22.19 4.96 -3.68
C GLU A 259 22.75 4.15 -2.50
N SER A 260 23.21 4.84 -1.44
CA SER A 260 23.78 4.20 -0.24
C SER A 260 22.81 3.35 0.58
N ASP A 261 21.51 3.51 0.34
CA ASP A 261 20.43 2.88 1.10
C ASP A 261 19.76 1.74 0.30
N TRP A 262 20.19 1.50 -0.95
CA TRP A 262 19.78 0.37 -1.76
C TRP A 262 20.63 -0.86 -1.46
N TYR A 263 19.95 -1.99 -1.20
CA TYR A 263 20.54 -3.33 -1.16
C TYR A 263 20.24 -4.14 -2.44
N VAL A 264 19.50 -3.54 -3.38
CA VAL A 264 19.35 -4.04 -4.75
C VAL A 264 20.51 -3.47 -5.57
N GLU A 265 21.49 -4.31 -5.89
CA GLU A 265 22.78 -3.89 -6.47
C GLU A 265 22.60 -3.19 -7.83
N GLU A 266 21.64 -3.65 -8.63
CA GLU A 266 21.30 -3.10 -9.93
C GLU A 266 20.74 -1.69 -9.79
N ALA A 267 19.88 -1.45 -8.80
CA ALA A 267 19.35 -0.11 -8.51
C ALA A 267 20.46 0.84 -8.05
N ALA A 268 21.32 0.39 -7.12
CA ALA A 268 22.48 1.17 -6.69
C ALA A 268 23.42 1.49 -7.86
N SER A 269 23.66 0.52 -8.75
CA SER A 269 24.51 0.68 -9.93
C SER A 269 23.90 1.65 -10.96
N ALA A 270 22.58 1.58 -11.18
CA ALA A 270 21.86 2.52 -12.04
C ALA A 270 21.88 3.95 -11.47
N MET A 271 21.83 4.10 -10.15
CA MET A 271 22.02 5.42 -9.51
C MET A 271 23.45 5.93 -9.64
N ALA A 272 24.45 5.07 -9.41
CA ALA A 272 25.86 5.45 -9.51
C ALA A 272 26.28 5.87 -10.93
N SER A 273 25.66 5.27 -11.96
CA SER A 273 25.85 5.63 -13.36
C SER A 273 25.07 6.88 -13.80
N GLY A 274 24.08 7.30 -13.02
CA GLY A 274 23.21 8.44 -13.31
C GLY A 274 21.99 8.12 -14.17
N ASP A 275 21.72 6.83 -14.42
CA ASP A 275 20.51 6.37 -15.10
C ASP A 275 19.26 6.55 -14.21
N ILE A 276 19.44 6.43 -12.89
CA ILE A 276 18.41 6.76 -11.88
C ILE A 276 18.88 7.94 -11.01
N LEU A 277 18.02 8.95 -10.85
CA LEU A 277 18.30 10.11 -10.01
C LEU A 277 17.57 10.02 -8.67
N TYR A 278 18.22 10.43 -7.57
CA TYR A 278 17.53 10.55 -6.28
C TYR A 278 16.58 11.75 -6.29
N ALA A 279 15.29 11.52 -6.06
CA ALA A 279 14.23 12.51 -6.21
C ALA A 279 13.49 12.82 -4.90
N GLY A 280 14.17 12.70 -3.75
CA GLY A 280 13.55 12.92 -2.44
C GLY A 280 12.85 11.68 -1.90
N LYS A 281 12.28 11.73 -0.69
CA LYS A 281 11.56 10.60 -0.07
C LYS A 281 10.04 10.81 -0.22
N TYR A 282 9.23 9.80 0.08
CA TYR A 282 7.76 9.89 0.05
C TYR A 282 7.18 11.17 0.69
N ARG A 283 7.75 11.65 1.80
CA ARG A 283 7.28 12.85 2.53
C ARG A 283 7.80 14.19 1.99
N ALA A 284 8.81 14.14 1.12
CA ALA A 284 9.51 15.31 0.62
C ALA A 284 10.15 15.00 -0.75
N PRO A 285 9.32 14.74 -1.79
CA PRO A 285 9.82 14.55 -3.13
C PRO A 285 10.32 15.87 -3.73
N ASP A 286 11.28 15.77 -4.64
CA ASP A 286 11.79 16.88 -5.44
C ASP A 286 10.89 17.10 -6.67
N TYR A 287 9.81 17.86 -6.46
CA TYR A 287 8.81 18.12 -7.52
C TYR A 287 9.40 18.77 -8.78
N GLU A 288 10.42 19.62 -8.65
CA GLU A 288 11.07 20.22 -9.82
C GLU A 288 11.80 19.16 -10.63
N LEU A 289 12.51 18.24 -9.97
CA LEU A 289 13.17 17.14 -10.64
C LEU A 289 12.17 16.17 -11.28
N LEU A 290 11.07 15.84 -10.59
CA LEU A 290 10.01 14.98 -11.14
C LEU A 290 9.44 15.55 -12.46
N LEU A 291 9.09 16.84 -12.47
CA LEU A 291 8.56 17.52 -13.66
C LEU A 291 9.59 17.62 -14.79
N ASN A 292 10.82 18.04 -14.48
CA ASN A 292 11.88 18.19 -15.48
C ASN A 292 12.31 16.86 -16.08
N SER A 293 12.17 15.78 -15.30
CA SER A 293 12.40 14.42 -15.75
C SER A 293 11.16 13.81 -16.41
N GLY A 294 10.09 14.56 -16.69
CA GLY A 294 8.90 14.04 -17.37
C GLY A 294 8.30 12.82 -16.71
N CYS A 295 8.27 12.79 -15.36
CA CYS A 295 7.77 11.66 -14.59
C CYS A 295 6.34 11.30 -15.00
N ASP A 296 6.11 10.06 -15.38
CA ASP A 296 4.82 9.57 -15.91
C ASP A 296 4.07 8.66 -14.91
N LEU A 297 4.75 8.22 -13.86
CA LEU A 297 4.20 7.42 -12.78
C LEU A 297 4.99 7.63 -11.48
N ALA A 298 4.28 7.76 -10.36
CA ALA A 298 4.86 7.58 -9.03
C ALA A 298 4.35 6.24 -8.44
N ILE A 299 5.27 5.35 -8.08
CA ILE A 299 4.97 4.12 -7.32
C ILE A 299 5.36 4.36 -5.86
N GLU A 300 4.35 4.49 -5.02
CA GLU A 300 4.45 4.76 -3.59
C GLU A 300 4.11 3.53 -2.76
N ASN A 301 4.60 3.46 -1.52
CA ASN A 301 4.15 2.47 -0.54
C ASN A 301 3.16 3.12 0.45
N THR A 302 2.59 2.33 1.36
CA THR A 302 1.56 2.79 2.29
C THR A 302 1.99 3.89 3.27
N MET A 303 3.29 4.18 3.41
CA MET A 303 3.76 5.31 4.22
C MET A 303 3.26 6.65 3.68
N ILE A 304 2.94 6.73 2.38
CA ILE A 304 2.41 7.93 1.74
C ILE A 304 1.08 8.38 2.37
N TYR A 305 0.32 7.48 3.01
CA TYR A 305 -0.91 7.83 3.72
C TYR A 305 -0.68 8.75 4.93
N HIS A 306 0.54 8.80 5.46
CA HIS A 306 0.91 9.78 6.50
C HIS A 306 1.21 11.18 5.93
N GLU A 307 1.33 11.31 4.61
CA GLU A 307 1.67 12.55 3.90
C GLU A 307 0.72 12.78 2.71
N PRO A 308 -0.61 12.86 2.94
CA PRO A 308 -1.60 12.94 1.86
C PRO A 308 -1.44 14.17 0.96
N SER A 309 -0.88 15.26 1.49
CA SER A 309 -0.57 16.46 0.70
C SER A 309 0.44 16.20 -0.42
N VAL A 310 1.29 15.17 -0.30
CA VAL A 310 2.20 14.76 -1.37
C VAL A 310 1.43 14.09 -2.51
N ILE A 311 0.46 13.24 -2.19
CA ILE A 311 -0.42 12.59 -3.19
C ILE A 311 -1.18 13.65 -3.98
N GLU A 312 -1.80 14.60 -3.28
CA GLU A 312 -2.51 15.73 -3.88
C GLU A 312 -1.57 16.52 -4.80
N LYS A 313 -0.35 16.80 -4.32
CA LYS A 313 0.60 17.57 -5.11
C LYS A 313 1.05 16.85 -6.37
N LEU A 314 1.34 15.55 -6.30
CA LEU A 314 1.68 14.75 -7.48
C LEU A 314 0.54 14.74 -8.50
N LYS A 315 -0.71 14.58 -8.04
CA LYS A 315 -1.91 14.66 -8.89
C LYS A 315 -2.09 16.03 -9.54
N GLU A 316 -1.92 17.13 -8.80
CA GLU A 316 -1.96 18.49 -9.35
C GLU A 316 -0.93 18.70 -10.47
N LEU A 317 0.23 18.06 -10.34
CA LEU A 317 1.31 18.11 -11.31
C LEU A 317 1.07 17.17 -12.52
N GLY A 318 -0.04 16.43 -12.52
CA GLY A 318 -0.38 15.47 -13.57
C GLY A 318 0.43 14.17 -13.50
N ILE A 319 1.07 13.87 -12.36
CA ILE A 319 1.80 12.64 -12.13
C ILE A 319 0.85 11.64 -11.43
N PRO A 320 0.44 10.56 -12.10
CA PRO A 320 -0.41 9.56 -11.46
C PRO A 320 0.35 8.81 -10.36
N VAL A 321 -0.35 8.49 -9.27
CA VAL A 321 0.23 7.84 -8.09
C VAL A 321 -0.39 6.47 -7.91
N LEU A 322 0.38 5.40 -8.12
CA LEU A 322 0.03 4.04 -7.76
C LEU A 322 0.58 3.74 -6.36
N ILE A 323 -0.31 3.35 -5.45
CA ILE A 323 0.09 2.99 -4.08
C ILE A 323 0.04 1.47 -4.00
N GLU A 324 1.20 0.85 -3.85
CA GLU A 324 1.29 -0.61 -3.71
C GLU A 324 1.14 -1.02 -2.23
N THR A 325 0.56 -2.19 -2.01
CA THR A 325 0.23 -2.72 -0.68
C THR A 325 0.83 -4.10 -0.43
N SER A 326 1.86 -4.48 -1.19
CA SER A 326 2.53 -5.78 -1.10
C SER A 326 3.04 -6.08 0.32
N SER A 327 3.41 -5.05 1.09
CA SER A 327 3.82 -5.20 2.50
C SER A 327 2.75 -5.79 3.41
N TYR A 328 1.47 -5.72 3.03
CA TYR A 328 0.34 -6.25 3.79
C TYR A 328 0.01 -7.70 3.45
N GLU A 329 0.61 -8.27 2.39
CA GLU A 329 0.48 -9.69 2.10
C GLU A 329 1.06 -10.50 3.25
N LYS A 330 0.24 -11.39 3.80
CA LYS A 330 0.67 -12.33 4.85
C LYS A 330 1.39 -13.52 4.26
N ASN A 331 0.96 -13.94 3.06
CA ASN A 331 1.57 -15.03 2.34
C ASN A 331 2.88 -14.56 1.67
N PRO A 332 4.02 -15.20 1.94
CA PRO A 332 5.28 -14.89 1.25
C PRO A 332 5.18 -15.03 -0.28
N LEU A 333 4.46 -16.06 -0.77
CA LEU A 333 4.19 -16.22 -2.20
C LEU A 333 3.26 -15.13 -2.72
N GLY A 334 2.36 -14.62 -1.88
CA GLY A 334 1.52 -13.47 -2.20
C GLY A 334 2.36 -12.23 -2.45
N ARG A 335 3.35 -11.95 -1.59
CA ARG A 335 4.32 -10.85 -1.81
C ARG A 335 5.07 -10.98 -3.11
N LEU A 336 5.57 -12.18 -3.40
CA LEU A 336 6.31 -12.48 -4.62
C LEU A 336 5.44 -12.28 -5.87
N GLU A 337 4.17 -12.66 -5.82
CA GLU A 337 3.25 -12.60 -6.95
C GLU A 337 2.91 -11.17 -7.39
N TRP A 338 3.24 -10.15 -6.60
CA TRP A 338 3.20 -8.74 -7.05
C TRP A 338 4.11 -8.47 -8.25
N ILE A 339 5.09 -9.35 -8.55
CA ILE A 339 5.86 -9.29 -9.80
C ILE A 339 4.95 -9.26 -11.04
N LYS A 340 3.82 -9.98 -11.02
CA LYS A 340 2.88 -10.02 -12.14
C LYS A 340 2.21 -8.66 -12.38
N LEU A 341 1.93 -7.89 -11.32
CA LEU A 341 1.43 -6.53 -11.45
C LEU A 341 2.44 -5.62 -12.16
N TYR A 342 3.73 -5.71 -11.80
CA TYR A 342 4.77 -4.94 -12.48
C TYR A 342 4.95 -5.41 -13.94
N GLY A 343 4.80 -6.71 -14.21
CA GLY A 343 4.70 -7.24 -15.57
C GLY A 343 3.59 -6.55 -16.37
N VAL A 344 2.38 -6.44 -15.81
CA VAL A 344 1.25 -5.74 -16.44
C VAL A 344 1.54 -4.26 -16.66
N LEU A 345 2.13 -3.57 -15.68
CA LEU A 345 2.44 -2.13 -15.80
C LEU A 345 3.47 -1.84 -16.90
N PHE A 346 4.45 -2.72 -17.09
CA PHE A 346 5.61 -2.48 -17.94
C PHE A 346 5.68 -3.34 -19.21
N ASP A 347 4.60 -4.04 -19.56
CA ASP A 347 4.49 -4.92 -20.74
C ASP A 347 5.51 -6.09 -20.73
N LEU A 348 5.66 -6.71 -19.55
CA LEU A 348 6.59 -7.82 -19.26
C LEU A 348 5.88 -8.98 -18.53
N GLU A 349 4.62 -9.24 -18.89
CA GLU A 349 3.82 -10.30 -18.27
C GLU A 349 4.44 -11.70 -18.46
N ASP A 350 5.02 -11.99 -19.63
CA ASP A 350 5.62 -13.30 -19.92
C ASP A 350 6.84 -13.56 -19.02
N GLU A 351 7.72 -12.56 -18.87
CA GLU A 351 8.88 -12.60 -17.99
C GLU A 351 8.47 -12.75 -16.52
N ALA A 352 7.51 -11.94 -16.07
CA ALA A 352 7.01 -11.97 -14.70
C ALA A 352 6.36 -13.32 -14.34
N ASN A 353 5.53 -13.88 -15.24
CA ASN A 353 4.90 -15.18 -15.03
C ASN A 353 5.93 -16.31 -15.07
N THR A 354 6.88 -16.28 -16.01
CA THR A 354 7.94 -17.29 -16.10
C THR A 354 8.75 -17.34 -14.81
N TYR A 355 9.18 -16.18 -14.32
CA TYR A 355 9.94 -16.11 -13.07
C TYR A 355 9.13 -16.65 -11.88
N PHE A 356 7.87 -16.23 -11.74
CA PHE A 356 7.01 -16.70 -10.65
C PHE A 356 6.82 -18.23 -10.68
N ASP A 357 6.56 -18.81 -11.86
CA ASP A 357 6.40 -20.25 -12.06
C ASP A 357 7.69 -21.03 -11.80
N GLU A 358 8.86 -20.42 -12.03
CA GLU A 358 10.16 -20.99 -11.66
C GLU A 358 10.32 -21.03 -10.14
N GLN A 359 10.01 -19.94 -9.44
CA GLN A 359 10.08 -19.90 -7.97
C GLN A 359 9.13 -20.91 -7.31
N LEU A 360 7.93 -21.10 -7.85
CA LEU A 360 7.00 -22.13 -7.38
C LEU A 360 7.55 -23.55 -7.58
N ARG A 361 8.18 -23.83 -8.73
CA ARG A 361 8.81 -25.12 -9.00
C ARG A 361 9.99 -25.39 -8.06
N GLU A 362 10.79 -24.36 -7.75
CA GLU A 362 11.89 -24.49 -6.80
C GLU A 362 11.41 -24.80 -5.38
N LEU A 363 10.21 -24.34 -5.03
CA LEU A 363 9.59 -24.59 -3.73
C LEU A 363 8.69 -25.81 -3.70
N GLU A 364 8.46 -26.48 -4.83
CA GLU A 364 7.51 -27.59 -4.94
C GLU A 364 7.77 -28.63 -3.86
N SER A 365 9.02 -29.06 -3.66
CA SER A 365 9.37 -30.06 -2.63
C SER A 365 9.07 -29.58 -1.20
N VAL A 366 9.29 -28.29 -0.91
CA VAL A 366 9.00 -27.73 0.41
C VAL A 366 7.48 -27.62 0.63
N LEU A 367 6.76 -27.22 -0.40
CA LEU A 367 5.31 -27.01 -0.37
C LEU A 367 4.52 -28.33 -0.33
N THR A 368 5.01 -29.39 -1.00
CA THR A 368 4.33 -30.70 -1.04
C THR A 368 4.60 -31.54 0.19
N ASP A 369 5.84 -31.52 0.70
CA ASP A 369 6.25 -32.47 1.74
C ASP A 369 5.94 -32.00 3.16
N LYS A 370 5.45 -30.75 3.33
CA LYS A 370 5.01 -30.10 4.59
C LYS A 370 5.59 -30.78 5.83
N HIS A 371 6.92 -30.85 5.88
CA HIS A 371 7.60 -31.68 6.84
C HIS A 371 7.62 -30.95 8.18
N ASP A 372 6.68 -31.28 9.05
CA ASP A 372 6.68 -30.78 10.42
C ASP A 372 7.90 -31.36 11.17
N THR A 373 8.91 -30.51 11.41
CA THR A 373 10.12 -30.88 12.14
C THR A 373 9.92 -30.87 13.66
N GLY A 374 8.87 -30.20 14.15
CA GLY A 374 8.63 -29.90 15.56
C GLY A 374 9.66 -28.95 16.19
N LEU A 375 10.58 -28.36 15.40
CA LEU A 375 11.60 -27.44 15.90
C LEU A 375 10.98 -26.08 16.20
N LYS A 376 11.25 -25.56 17.40
CA LYS A 376 10.84 -24.22 17.81
C LYS A 376 11.87 -23.18 17.35
N VAL A 377 11.40 -22.15 16.65
CA VAL A 377 12.24 -21.14 16.03
C VAL A 377 11.81 -19.76 16.49
N ALA A 378 12.72 -18.98 17.08
CA ALA A 378 12.44 -17.59 17.42
C ALA A 378 13.13 -16.63 16.45
N PHE A 379 12.39 -15.62 15.99
CA PHE A 379 12.89 -14.56 15.12
C PHE A 379 12.69 -13.20 15.80
N PHE A 380 13.78 -12.49 16.09
CA PHE A 380 13.71 -11.31 16.95
C PHE A 380 14.88 -10.35 16.75
N HIS A 381 14.75 -9.12 17.25
CA HIS A 381 15.89 -8.25 17.52
C HIS A 381 15.73 -7.52 18.86
N VAL A 382 16.83 -6.96 19.36
CA VAL A 382 16.82 -6.13 20.58
C VAL A 382 16.73 -4.67 20.17
N THR A 383 15.72 -3.95 20.67
CA THR A 383 15.55 -2.52 20.38
C THR A 383 16.56 -1.68 21.15
N ALA A 384 16.74 -0.42 20.77
CA ALA A 384 17.59 0.52 21.49
C ALA A 384 17.15 0.75 22.96
N SER A 385 15.88 0.50 23.29
CA SER A 385 15.36 0.58 24.66
C SER A 385 15.54 -0.72 25.46
N GLY A 386 16.14 -1.76 24.89
CA GLY A 386 16.32 -3.07 25.50
C GLY A 386 15.09 -3.98 25.48
N MET A 387 14.02 -3.60 24.77
CA MET A 387 12.87 -4.48 24.54
C MET A 387 13.19 -5.49 23.44
N ILE A 388 12.43 -6.59 23.40
CA ILE A 388 12.54 -7.57 22.32
C ILE A 388 11.45 -7.26 21.30
N ASN A 389 11.86 -7.00 20.05
CA ASN A 389 10.94 -6.89 18.94
C ASN A 389 10.85 -8.24 18.24
N VAL A 390 9.62 -8.71 18.05
CA VAL A 390 9.31 -9.98 17.38
C VAL A 390 8.37 -9.74 16.22
N ARG A 391 8.33 -10.68 15.27
CA ARG A 391 7.30 -10.71 14.24
C ARG A 391 5.99 -11.21 14.85
N LYS A 392 4.86 -10.67 14.40
CA LYS A 392 3.56 -11.18 14.82
C LYS A 392 3.28 -12.53 14.14
N ASN A 393 2.46 -13.35 14.79
CA ASN A 393 1.92 -14.55 14.18
C ASN A 393 1.13 -14.18 12.90
N GLY A 394 1.37 -14.91 11.81
CA GLY A 394 0.78 -14.63 10.49
C GLY A 394 1.47 -13.50 9.69
N ASP A 395 2.62 -12.99 10.14
CA ASP A 395 3.55 -12.22 9.32
C ASP A 395 4.27 -13.12 8.30
N TYR A 396 4.72 -12.55 7.17
CA TYR A 396 5.41 -13.33 6.13
C TYR A 396 6.67 -14.06 6.64
N ILE A 397 7.45 -13.50 7.57
CA ILE A 397 8.62 -14.21 8.13
C ILE A 397 8.16 -15.43 8.93
N THR A 398 7.11 -15.27 9.75
CA THR A 398 6.60 -16.38 10.57
C THR A 398 5.96 -17.46 9.69
N SER A 399 5.26 -17.06 8.63
CA SER A 399 4.81 -17.98 7.59
C SER A 399 5.95 -18.68 6.85
N MET A 400 7.08 -18.02 6.56
CA MET A 400 8.24 -18.70 5.95
C MET A 400 8.86 -19.74 6.89
N ILE A 401 8.93 -19.47 8.19
CA ILE A 401 9.36 -20.45 9.20
C ILE A 401 8.43 -21.68 9.20
N GLU A 402 7.12 -21.45 9.19
CA GLU A 402 6.11 -22.51 9.16
C GLU A 402 6.15 -23.31 7.85
N LEU A 403 6.27 -22.64 6.70
CA LEU A 403 6.42 -23.27 5.39
C LEU A 403 7.66 -24.15 5.33
N SER A 404 8.74 -23.75 6.01
CA SER A 404 9.99 -24.51 6.08
C SER A 404 9.92 -25.70 7.06
N GLY A 405 8.80 -25.88 7.78
CA GLY A 405 8.58 -26.98 8.71
C GLY A 405 8.90 -26.68 10.17
N GLY A 406 9.18 -25.42 10.51
CA GLY A 406 9.47 -24.96 11.87
C GLY A 406 8.22 -24.42 12.58
N HIS A 407 8.27 -24.33 13.90
CA HIS A 407 7.20 -23.77 14.73
C HIS A 407 7.68 -22.42 15.28
N TYR A 408 7.05 -21.34 14.85
CA TYR A 408 7.42 -20.01 15.32
C TYR A 408 7.11 -19.84 16.81
N VAL A 409 8.07 -19.29 17.55
CA VAL A 409 7.91 -18.87 18.95
C VAL A 409 8.44 -17.43 19.12
N PRO A 410 7.82 -16.62 20.00
CA PRO A 410 6.81 -16.98 20.98
C PRO A 410 5.38 -17.00 20.39
N GLU A 411 4.55 -17.94 20.85
CA GLU A 411 3.16 -18.13 20.35
C GLU A 411 2.23 -16.97 20.71
N ASN A 412 2.57 -16.18 21.74
CA ASN A 412 1.79 -15.04 22.20
C ASN A 412 2.19 -13.73 21.51
N ALA A 413 2.93 -13.78 20.39
CA ALA A 413 3.17 -12.62 19.54
C ALA A 413 1.91 -12.32 18.71
N GLY A 414 0.90 -11.75 19.38
CA GLY A 414 -0.51 -11.62 18.96
C GLY A 414 -0.81 -11.61 17.45
N GLU A 415 -1.89 -12.29 17.07
CA GLU A 415 -2.42 -12.27 15.70
C GLU A 415 -3.37 -11.08 15.49
N GLY A 416 -3.15 -10.29 14.43
CA GLY A 416 -4.22 -9.47 13.87
C GLY A 416 -4.74 -8.29 14.71
N GLU A 417 -4.00 -7.78 15.70
CA GLU A 417 -4.45 -6.60 16.47
C GLU A 417 -4.38 -5.28 15.68
N ASN A 418 -3.53 -5.20 14.64
CA ASN A 418 -3.42 -4.08 13.70
C ASN A 418 -2.57 -4.51 12.48
N ALA A 419 -2.44 -3.65 11.47
CA ALA A 419 -1.64 -3.93 10.26
C ALA A 419 -0.11 -4.02 10.49
N LEU A 420 0.39 -3.85 11.72
CA LEU A 420 1.82 -3.92 12.01
C LEU A 420 2.30 -5.38 12.03
N SER A 421 3.30 -5.69 11.21
CA SER A 421 4.02 -6.98 11.16
C SER A 421 4.85 -7.32 12.39
N THR A 422 5.01 -6.39 13.34
CA THR A 422 5.89 -6.55 14.51
C THR A 422 5.23 -6.07 15.79
N MET A 423 5.73 -6.55 16.92
CA MET A 423 5.43 -5.99 18.23
C MET A 423 6.66 -5.97 19.13
N ASN A 424 6.67 -5.08 20.11
CA ASN A 424 7.66 -5.08 21.18
C ASN A 424 7.09 -5.83 22.39
N MET A 425 7.92 -6.64 23.04
CA MET A 425 7.61 -7.33 24.28
C MET A 425 8.76 -7.22 25.28
N GLN A 426 8.44 -7.44 26.55
CA GLN A 426 9.44 -7.45 27.61
C GLN A 426 10.36 -8.65 27.46
N ALA A 427 11.62 -8.50 27.90
CA ALA A 427 12.61 -9.58 27.80
C ALA A 427 12.19 -10.82 28.60
N GLU A 428 11.51 -10.63 29.73
CA GLU A 428 10.97 -11.69 30.58
C GLU A 428 9.86 -12.49 29.88
N ASP A 429 8.97 -11.80 29.15
CA ASP A 429 7.91 -12.45 28.38
C ASP A 429 8.49 -13.25 27.20
N PHE A 430 9.44 -12.66 26.48
CA PHE A 430 10.17 -13.34 25.42
C PHE A 430 10.93 -14.56 25.98
N TYR A 431 11.61 -14.42 27.13
CA TYR A 431 12.28 -15.52 27.79
C TYR A 431 11.31 -16.66 28.13
N ALA A 432 10.14 -16.34 28.69
CA ALA A 432 9.12 -17.34 29.01
C ALA A 432 8.63 -18.10 27.77
N GLY A 433 8.47 -17.39 26.63
CA GLY A 433 7.96 -17.97 25.38
C GLY A 433 9.01 -18.64 24.49
N ALA A 434 10.28 -18.25 24.57
CA ALA A 434 11.30 -18.63 23.59
C ALA A 434 12.59 -19.24 24.17
N LYS A 435 12.78 -19.33 25.50
CA LYS A 435 14.01 -19.92 26.10
C LYS A 435 14.31 -21.35 25.62
N ASP A 436 13.26 -22.12 25.31
CA ASP A 436 13.32 -23.51 24.89
C ASP A 436 13.35 -23.65 23.36
N ALA A 437 13.49 -22.53 22.61
CA ALA A 437 13.64 -22.56 21.16
C ALA A 437 14.87 -23.39 20.76
N ASP A 438 14.69 -24.23 19.76
CA ASP A 438 15.74 -25.04 19.15
C ASP A 438 16.68 -24.21 18.30
N ILE A 439 16.17 -23.11 17.72
CA ILE A 439 16.88 -22.19 16.84
C ILE A 439 16.52 -20.75 17.22
N LEU A 440 17.54 -19.89 17.27
CA LEU A 440 17.36 -18.43 17.35
C LEU A 440 17.85 -17.79 16.06
N ILE A 441 17.04 -16.89 15.52
CA ILE A 441 17.36 -16.06 14.36
C ILE A 441 17.29 -14.59 14.79
N TYR A 442 18.44 -13.93 14.84
CA TYR A 442 18.54 -12.51 15.10
C TYR A 442 18.30 -11.71 13.81
N ASN A 443 17.40 -10.73 13.86
CA ASN A 443 17.05 -9.90 12.74
C ASN A 443 17.95 -8.64 12.67
N SER A 444 18.98 -8.70 11.83
CA SER A 444 19.93 -7.58 11.68
C SER A 444 19.50 -6.51 10.69
N THR A 445 18.40 -6.70 9.95
CA THR A 445 17.88 -5.69 9.01
C THR A 445 17.55 -4.35 9.70
N ILE A 446 17.24 -4.37 11.00
CA ILE A 446 16.79 -3.20 11.77
C ILE A 446 17.83 -2.76 12.81
N ALA A 447 18.39 -3.70 13.57
CA ALA A 447 19.23 -3.39 14.75
C ALA A 447 20.74 -3.43 14.49
N GLY A 448 21.16 -3.76 13.26
CA GLY A 448 22.56 -3.94 12.89
C GLY A 448 23.03 -5.39 13.00
N GLU A 449 24.13 -5.70 12.32
CA GLU A 449 24.74 -7.04 12.28
C GLU A 449 25.43 -7.39 13.59
N ILE A 450 25.29 -8.65 14.00
CA ILE A 450 26.11 -9.28 15.03
C ILE A 450 26.83 -10.47 14.42
N SER A 451 28.04 -10.74 14.90
CA SER A 451 28.96 -11.72 14.33
C SER A 451 29.24 -12.92 15.24
N SER A 452 28.87 -12.82 16.53
CA SER A 452 29.14 -13.88 17.50
C SER A 452 28.03 -14.05 18.53
N ILE A 453 27.99 -15.23 19.16
CA ILE A 453 27.10 -15.51 20.28
C ILE A 453 27.40 -14.57 21.48
N ASP A 454 28.67 -14.23 21.70
CA ASP A 454 29.08 -13.30 22.76
C ASP A 454 28.48 -11.90 22.54
N GLU A 455 28.41 -11.43 21.30
CA GLU A 455 27.74 -10.16 20.97
C GLU A 455 26.23 -10.23 21.24
N LEU A 456 25.56 -11.34 20.92
CA LEU A 456 24.15 -11.53 21.29
C LEU A 456 23.95 -11.46 22.81
N ILE A 457 24.77 -12.17 23.57
CA ILE A 457 24.72 -12.17 25.05
C ILE A 457 25.02 -10.78 25.61
N ALA A 458 25.90 -10.01 24.97
CA ALA A 458 26.18 -8.63 25.36
C ALA A 458 24.97 -7.70 25.18
N LEU A 459 24.09 -7.96 24.21
CA LEU A 459 22.83 -7.22 24.04
C LEU A 459 21.88 -7.47 25.22
N ASN A 460 21.75 -8.72 25.67
CA ASN A 460 21.03 -9.06 26.89
C ASN A 460 21.58 -10.38 27.51
N PRO A 461 22.12 -10.35 28.75
CA PRO A 461 22.70 -11.53 29.38
C PRO A 461 21.75 -12.72 29.53
N VAL A 462 20.43 -12.49 29.51
CA VAL A 462 19.42 -13.56 29.61
C VAL A 462 19.52 -14.57 28.45
N PHE A 463 20.08 -14.18 27.30
CA PHE A 463 20.23 -15.08 26.16
C PHE A 463 21.18 -16.25 26.44
N ALA A 464 22.13 -16.11 27.36
CA ALA A 464 23.02 -17.20 27.76
C ALA A 464 22.27 -18.45 28.27
N ASP A 465 21.03 -18.27 28.75
CA ASP A 465 20.21 -19.35 29.26
C ASP A 465 19.42 -20.12 28.20
N PHE A 466 19.33 -19.61 26.96
CA PHE A 466 18.53 -20.21 25.89
C PHE A 466 19.12 -21.52 25.40
N LYS A 467 18.24 -22.48 25.07
CA LYS A 467 18.62 -23.78 24.53
C LYS A 467 19.48 -23.64 23.27
N ALA A 468 19.00 -22.89 22.27
CA ALA A 468 19.73 -22.65 21.02
C ALA A 468 21.12 -22.03 21.23
N VAL A 469 21.29 -21.13 22.21
CA VAL A 469 22.59 -20.52 22.54
C VAL A 469 23.55 -21.58 23.11
N LYS A 470 23.07 -22.41 24.03
CA LYS A 470 23.85 -23.51 24.63
C LYS A 470 24.24 -24.58 23.62
N GLU A 471 23.42 -24.78 22.59
CA GLU A 471 23.64 -25.76 21.51
C GLU A 471 24.36 -25.15 20.28
N GLY A 472 24.64 -23.85 20.28
CA GLY A 472 25.27 -23.16 19.14
C GLY A 472 24.42 -23.10 17.88
N ARG A 473 23.08 -23.10 18.01
CA ARG A 473 22.10 -22.99 16.91
C ARG A 473 21.53 -21.57 16.83
N VAL A 474 22.43 -20.61 16.74
CA VAL A 474 22.10 -19.17 16.68
C VAL A 474 22.50 -18.66 15.31
N TYR A 475 21.60 -17.95 14.66
CA TYR A 475 21.74 -17.43 13.32
C TYR A 475 21.35 -15.97 13.26
N CYS A 476 21.71 -15.31 12.17
CA CYS A 476 21.48 -13.90 11.95
C CYS A 476 21.13 -13.64 10.49
N THR A 477 20.14 -12.80 10.22
CA THR A 477 19.76 -12.45 8.84
C THR A 477 20.71 -11.44 8.21
N GLU A 478 20.91 -11.52 6.90
CA GLU A 478 21.56 -10.46 6.13
C GLU A 478 20.70 -9.17 6.10
N ARG A 479 21.33 -8.01 5.89
CA ARG A 479 20.65 -6.70 5.93
C ARG A 479 19.65 -6.47 4.78
N ASN A 480 19.77 -7.22 3.70
CA ASN A 480 19.04 -7.02 2.44
C ASN A 480 17.68 -7.73 2.38
N LEU A 481 17.36 -8.63 3.31
CA LEU A 481 16.17 -9.49 3.24
C LEU A 481 14.85 -8.72 3.06
N PHE A 482 14.75 -7.48 3.54
CA PHE A 482 13.53 -6.67 3.43
C PHE A 482 13.36 -5.95 2.07
N GLN A 483 14.43 -5.77 1.29
CA GLN A 483 14.35 -5.21 -0.08
C GLN A 483 14.36 -6.31 -1.14
N GLN A 484 14.83 -7.52 -0.83
CA GLN A 484 14.95 -8.64 -1.76
C GLN A 484 13.77 -9.62 -1.63
N THR A 485 12.59 -9.17 -2.05
CA THR A 485 11.35 -9.98 -2.05
C THR A 485 11.51 -11.29 -2.85
N THR A 486 12.30 -11.27 -3.91
CA THR A 486 12.63 -12.42 -4.78
C THR A 486 13.54 -13.45 -4.11
N GLY A 487 14.25 -13.06 -3.05
CA GLY A 487 15.06 -13.96 -2.23
C GLY A 487 14.24 -14.94 -1.38
N MET A 488 12.91 -14.83 -1.39
CA MET A 488 12.02 -15.60 -0.51
C MET A 488 12.20 -17.12 -0.68
N ALA A 489 12.31 -17.63 -1.91
CA ALA A 489 12.40 -19.09 -2.12
C ALA A 489 13.70 -19.63 -1.56
N GLU A 490 14.80 -18.90 -1.77
CA GLU A 490 16.10 -19.23 -1.23
C GLU A 490 16.12 -19.13 0.29
N PHE A 491 15.47 -18.13 0.90
CA PHE A 491 15.38 -18.04 2.36
C PHE A 491 14.58 -19.22 2.96
N VAL A 492 13.50 -19.65 2.32
CA VAL A 492 12.76 -20.86 2.73
C VAL A 492 13.63 -22.11 2.60
N ARG A 493 14.45 -22.22 1.55
CA ARG A 493 15.45 -23.32 1.42
C ARG A 493 16.50 -23.26 2.51
N ASP A 494 17.06 -22.08 2.79
CA ASP A 494 18.05 -21.87 3.85
C ASP A 494 17.49 -22.32 5.21
N LEU A 495 16.26 -21.94 5.53
CA LEU A 495 15.57 -22.38 6.74
C LEU A 495 15.38 -23.91 6.77
N SER A 496 14.92 -24.50 5.67
CA SER A 496 14.73 -25.95 5.56
C SER A 496 16.04 -26.72 5.80
N ASP A 497 17.14 -26.27 5.21
CA ASP A 497 18.48 -26.85 5.41
C ASP A 497 18.95 -26.71 6.85
N ILE A 498 18.76 -25.54 7.47
CA ILE A 498 19.08 -25.31 8.90
C ILE A 498 18.28 -26.26 9.79
N PHE A 499 17.01 -26.49 9.46
CA PHE A 499 16.13 -27.37 10.24
C PHE A 499 16.53 -28.84 10.09
N ALA A 500 16.98 -29.23 8.89
CA ALA A 500 17.55 -30.54 8.60
C ALA A 500 18.98 -30.74 9.15
N GLY A 501 19.63 -29.68 9.63
CA GLY A 501 21.00 -29.72 10.14
C GLY A 501 22.07 -29.80 9.05
N VAL A 502 21.75 -29.35 7.84
CA VAL A 502 22.66 -29.27 6.70
C VAL A 502 23.50 -28.00 6.85
N GLU A 503 24.81 -28.16 7.09
CA GLU A 503 25.74 -27.02 7.17
C GLU A 503 26.29 -26.67 5.78
N ARG A 504 26.00 -25.45 5.32
CA ARG A 504 26.55 -24.82 4.13
C ARG A 504 26.64 -23.30 4.32
N GLU A 505 27.19 -22.62 3.33
CA GLU A 505 27.01 -21.18 3.20
C GLU A 505 25.56 -20.93 2.75
N TYR A 506 24.81 -20.17 3.55
CA TYR A 506 23.45 -19.79 3.22
C TYR A 506 23.43 -18.36 2.65
N THR A 507 22.37 -18.02 1.93
CA THR A 507 22.32 -16.80 1.14
C THR A 507 21.84 -15.60 1.97
N TYR A 508 20.85 -15.83 2.84
CA TYR A 508 20.17 -14.76 3.58
C TYR A 508 20.34 -14.82 5.09
N ILE A 509 21.07 -15.83 5.56
CA ILE A 509 21.22 -16.14 6.98
C ILE A 509 22.62 -16.70 7.23
N TYR A 510 23.24 -16.33 8.34
CA TYR A 510 24.54 -16.90 8.71
C TYR A 510 24.53 -17.35 10.16
N LYS A 511 25.28 -18.40 10.43
CA LYS A 511 25.42 -18.95 11.79
C LYS A 511 26.40 -18.09 12.58
N LEU A 512 26.02 -17.73 13.81
CA LEU A 512 26.93 -17.04 14.71
C LEU A 512 27.98 -18.01 15.24
N SER A 513 29.23 -17.53 15.29
CA SER A 513 30.36 -18.28 15.85
C SER A 513 30.43 -18.22 17.37
#